data_AF-A0A0M3J192-F1
#
_entry.id   AF-A0A0M3J192-F1
#
_cell.length_a   1.000
_cell.length_b   1.000
_cell.length_c   1.000
_cell.angle_alpha   90.00
_cell.angle_beta   90.00
_cell.angle_gamma   90.00
#
_symmetry.space_group_name_H-M   'P 1'
#
loop_
_entity.id
_entity.type
_entity.pdbx_description
1 polymer ?
#
loop_
_entity_poly.entity_id
_entity_poly.type
_entity_poly.pdbx_seq_one_letter_code
_entity_poly.pdbx_strand_id
1 'polypeptide(L)'
;MTSQSGFQWSLYPLLAIVALCEFMLGVCHLTLCMPLFPFLIPIVSGVFALITAMHAVFLRYPNRVDFVLQCCSVCIAFILLVSSGMETFCAISYEDESEEMLTNGLNDDVKFAFSESSERNFAAAVCYGLWYRSVGYQSSCNELLRPMHESLISKLGPTMHLSSMRFAISLSLTGLASLHFIVCIALAFYSAYETLLLVRSYHVQLIVAALMLPAAVSHHEYCCTYFFIWPGVAVFLCATLQSILSWGFDCQGCWVRTLNVFGTAIGMALIAIASFGIFCTITSLLLLISETSSNRMNNQSRFRVTSDSFAFQRHCAWPPQQYRYCYRVIDFREPYKNWARQNIASETAAVQIFTNIWLCLCGFAQFFVSLKSTFSTEVLL
;
A
#
# COMPACT_ATOMS: atom_id res chain seq x y z
N MET A 1 -12.67 6.19 -37.97
CA MET A 1 -11.88 4.99 -37.59
C MET A 1 -10.38 5.10 -37.88
N THR A 2 -9.89 6.07 -38.67
CA THR A 2 -8.45 6.22 -38.98
C THR A 2 -7.63 7.07 -38.00
N SER A 3 -8.25 7.87 -37.12
CA SER A 3 -7.48 8.66 -36.13
C SER A 3 -7.21 7.93 -34.81
N GLN A 4 -7.96 6.88 -34.49
CA GLN A 4 -7.79 6.10 -33.25
C GLN A 4 -6.53 5.24 -33.26
N SER A 5 -6.13 4.73 -34.43
CA SER A 5 -4.89 3.97 -34.57
C SER A 5 -3.67 4.84 -34.28
N GLY A 6 -3.63 6.09 -34.76
CA GLY A 6 -2.47 6.98 -34.60
C GLY A 6 -2.08 7.25 -33.14
N PHE A 7 -3.05 7.36 -32.23
CA PHE A 7 -2.79 7.57 -30.79
C PHE A 7 -2.25 6.30 -30.12
N GLN A 8 -2.75 5.11 -30.49
CA GLN A 8 -2.23 3.85 -29.95
C GLN A 8 -0.78 3.61 -30.39
N TRP A 9 -0.47 3.90 -31.66
CA TRP A 9 0.88 3.74 -32.22
C TRP A 9 1.90 4.70 -31.59
N SER A 10 1.48 5.81 -30.97
CA SER A 10 2.38 6.67 -30.21
C SER A 10 2.56 6.24 -28.74
N LEU A 11 1.58 5.54 -28.17
CA LEU A 11 1.65 5.06 -26.78
C LEU A 11 2.64 3.90 -26.59
N TYR A 12 2.81 3.00 -27.57
CA TYR A 12 3.77 1.89 -27.42
C TYR A 12 5.24 2.35 -27.39
N PRO A 13 5.72 3.24 -28.30
CA PRO A 13 7.05 3.82 -28.20
C PRO A 13 7.24 4.65 -26.92
N LEU A 14 6.20 5.37 -26.49
CA LEU A 14 6.23 6.10 -25.22
C LEU A 14 6.43 5.13 -24.04
N LEU A 15 5.68 4.02 -24.00
CA LEU A 15 5.84 2.98 -22.99
C LEU A 15 7.26 2.39 -23.00
N ALA A 16 7.85 2.14 -24.18
CA ALA A 16 9.22 1.65 -24.28
C ALA A 16 10.25 2.64 -23.72
N ILE A 17 10.08 3.93 -23.99
CA ILE A 17 10.96 4.99 -23.45
C ILE A 17 10.81 5.06 -21.92
N VAL A 18 9.58 5.07 -21.41
CA VAL A 18 9.31 5.10 -19.96
C VAL A 18 9.91 3.87 -19.30
N ALA A 19 9.71 2.68 -19.85
CA ALA A 19 10.26 1.43 -19.36
C ALA A 19 11.79 1.44 -19.28
N LEU A 20 12.46 1.99 -20.31
CA LEU A 20 13.92 2.11 -20.32
C LEU A 20 14.41 3.11 -19.26
N CYS A 21 13.73 4.24 -19.11
CA CYS A 21 14.03 5.20 -18.05
C CYS A 21 13.81 4.60 -16.65
N GLU A 22 12.71 3.88 -16.42
CA GLU A 22 12.41 3.16 -15.17
C GLU A 22 13.47 2.11 -14.86
N PHE A 23 13.89 1.33 -15.87
CA PHE A 23 14.95 0.34 -15.70
C PHE A 23 16.28 1.00 -15.31
N MET A 24 16.68 2.05 -16.02
CA MET A 24 17.94 2.75 -15.73
C MET A 24 17.93 3.42 -14.35
N LEU A 25 16.84 4.10 -13.98
CA LEU A 25 16.68 4.65 -12.64
C LEU A 25 16.55 3.57 -11.58
N GLY A 26 15.98 2.40 -11.92
CA GLY A 26 15.95 1.23 -11.06
C GLY A 26 17.35 0.70 -10.75
N VAL A 27 18.23 0.65 -11.75
CA VAL A 27 19.66 0.33 -11.53
C VAL A 27 20.28 1.40 -10.62
N CYS A 28 20.05 2.69 -10.88
CA CYS A 28 20.55 3.75 -10.01
C CYS A 28 20.03 3.62 -8.56
N HIS A 29 18.76 3.30 -8.38
CA HIS A 29 18.10 3.07 -7.08
C HIS A 29 18.76 1.94 -6.30
N LEU A 30 19.09 0.82 -6.96
CA LEU A 30 19.88 -0.26 -6.37
C LEU A 30 21.29 0.20 -6.01
N THR A 31 21.99 0.87 -6.93
CA THR A 31 23.38 1.29 -6.70
C THR A 31 23.52 2.27 -5.55
N LEU A 32 22.47 3.04 -5.25
CA LEU A 32 22.44 4.01 -4.14
C LEU A 32 21.87 3.43 -2.84
N CYS A 33 21.52 2.14 -2.82
CA CYS A 33 20.98 1.42 -1.67
C CYS A 33 19.77 2.13 -1.04
N MET A 34 18.81 2.54 -1.87
CA MET A 34 17.59 3.20 -1.43
C MET A 34 16.68 2.26 -0.63
N PRO A 35 15.95 2.69 0.41
CA PRO A 35 15.31 1.81 1.41
C PRO A 35 14.41 0.69 0.85
N LEU A 36 13.82 0.86 -0.33
CA LEU A 36 12.97 -0.15 -0.99
C LEU A 36 13.69 -1.00 -2.06
N PHE A 37 15.01 -0.87 -2.19
CA PHE A 37 15.85 -1.62 -3.14
C PHE A 37 15.70 -3.16 -3.08
N PRO A 38 15.46 -3.83 -1.92
CA PRO A 38 15.46 -5.28 -1.85
C PRO A 38 14.39 -5.95 -2.71
N PHE A 39 13.32 -5.21 -3.03
CA PHE A 39 12.20 -5.74 -3.79
C PHE A 39 12.43 -5.71 -5.31
N LEU A 40 13.50 -5.06 -5.78
CA LEU A 40 13.84 -4.92 -7.21
C LEU A 40 12.66 -4.41 -8.08
N ILE A 41 11.67 -3.76 -7.45
CA ILE A 41 10.38 -3.39 -8.08
C ILE A 41 10.60 -2.51 -9.32
N PRO A 42 11.45 -1.46 -9.28
CA PRO A 42 11.66 -0.62 -10.46
C PRO A 42 12.23 -1.40 -11.65
N ILE A 43 13.13 -2.36 -11.41
CA ILE A 43 13.74 -3.18 -12.45
C ILE A 43 12.73 -4.15 -13.04
N VAL A 44 11.98 -4.86 -12.17
CA VAL A 44 10.93 -5.78 -12.61
C VAL A 44 9.87 -5.02 -13.41
N SER A 45 9.44 -3.85 -12.94
CA SER A 45 8.48 -2.99 -13.63
C SER A 45 8.99 -2.56 -15.01
N GLY A 46 10.21 -2.03 -15.10
CA GLY A 46 10.81 -1.62 -16.37
C GLY A 46 10.97 -2.77 -17.36
N VAL A 47 11.38 -3.96 -16.91
CA VAL A 47 11.52 -5.15 -17.77
C VAL A 47 10.15 -5.61 -18.30
N PHE A 48 9.13 -5.70 -17.44
CA PHE A 48 7.78 -6.09 -17.86
C PHE A 48 7.16 -5.09 -18.83
N ALA A 49 7.35 -3.79 -18.59
CA ALA A 49 6.89 -2.73 -19.48
C ALA A 49 7.60 -2.79 -20.85
N LEU A 50 8.91 -3.07 -20.86
CA LEU A 50 9.68 -3.21 -22.10
C LEU A 50 9.22 -4.44 -22.89
N ILE A 51 9.00 -5.58 -22.23
CA ILE A 51 8.44 -6.79 -22.88
C ILE A 51 7.08 -6.46 -23.49
N THR A 52 6.21 -5.78 -22.74
CA THR A 52 4.86 -5.38 -23.19
C THR A 52 4.94 -4.45 -24.41
N ALA A 53 5.81 -3.44 -24.37
CA ALA A 53 5.99 -2.50 -25.47
C ALA A 53 6.58 -3.17 -26.72
N MET A 54 7.63 -4.01 -26.56
CA MET A 54 8.27 -4.68 -27.69
C MET A 54 7.34 -5.70 -28.34
N HIS A 55 6.63 -6.49 -27.54
CA HIS A 55 5.65 -7.45 -28.05
C HIS A 55 4.57 -6.75 -28.90
N ALA A 56 4.07 -5.61 -28.42
CA ALA A 56 3.07 -4.81 -29.13
C ALA A 56 3.62 -4.10 -30.39
N VAL A 57 4.91 -3.72 -30.42
CA VAL A 57 5.53 -3.12 -31.63
C VAL A 57 5.73 -4.17 -32.73
N PHE A 58 6.09 -5.40 -32.37
CA PHE A 58 6.29 -6.47 -33.34
C PHE A 58 4.98 -7.06 -33.88
N LEU A 59 3.92 -7.06 -33.07
CA LEU A 59 2.60 -7.50 -33.50
C LEU A 59 1.80 -6.31 -34.06
N ARG A 60 1.51 -6.35 -35.35
CA ARG A 60 0.81 -5.26 -36.05
C ARG A 60 -0.64 -5.03 -35.59
N TYR A 61 -1.20 -5.96 -34.80
CA TYR A 61 -2.58 -5.93 -34.31
C TYR A 61 -2.63 -6.41 -32.85
N PRO A 62 -3.44 -5.79 -31.99
CA PRO A 62 -3.55 -6.18 -30.60
C PRO A 62 -4.16 -7.57 -30.47
N ASN A 63 -3.57 -8.37 -29.60
CA ASN A 63 -4.04 -9.71 -29.27
C ASN A 63 -4.42 -9.80 -27.78
N ARG A 64 -5.10 -10.89 -27.40
CA ARG A 64 -5.45 -11.18 -26.00
C ARG A 64 -4.23 -11.22 -25.08
N VAL A 65 -3.09 -11.63 -25.62
CA VAL A 65 -1.81 -11.64 -24.89
C VAL A 65 -1.38 -10.22 -24.53
N ASP A 66 -1.54 -9.25 -25.43
CA ASP A 66 -1.20 -7.84 -25.16
C ASP A 66 -2.05 -7.28 -24.03
N PHE A 67 -3.35 -7.59 -24.04
CA PHE A 67 -4.25 -7.19 -22.95
C PHE A 67 -3.78 -7.74 -21.60
N VAL A 68 -3.43 -9.03 -21.52
CA VAL A 68 -2.95 -9.65 -20.28
C VAL A 68 -1.63 -9.02 -19.83
N LEU A 69 -0.67 -8.83 -20.74
CA LEU A 69 0.60 -8.19 -20.44
C LEU A 69 0.41 -6.76 -19.94
N GLN A 70 -0.46 -5.98 -20.58
CA GLN A 70 -0.82 -4.62 -20.15
C GLN A 70 -1.45 -4.63 -18.76
N CYS A 71 -2.39 -5.53 -18.47
CA CYS A 71 -2.98 -5.67 -17.13
C CYS A 71 -1.93 -6.02 -16.06
N CYS A 72 -1.02 -6.96 -16.36
CA CYS A 72 0.09 -7.28 -15.45
C CYS A 72 0.99 -6.06 -15.24
N SER A 73 1.32 -5.33 -16.31
CA SER A 73 2.13 -4.11 -16.26
C SER A 73 1.47 -3.02 -15.40
N VAL A 74 0.14 -2.82 -15.52
CA VAL A 74 -0.63 -1.90 -14.66
C VAL A 74 -0.47 -2.26 -13.19
N CYS A 75 -0.61 -3.54 -12.84
CA CYS A 75 -0.48 -3.98 -11.45
C CYS A 75 0.92 -3.72 -10.88
N ILE A 76 1.97 -4.02 -11.66
CA ILE A 76 3.36 -3.80 -11.22
C ILE A 76 3.65 -2.29 -11.13
N ALA A 77 3.22 -1.50 -12.12
CA ALA A 77 3.38 -0.04 -12.12
C ALA A 77 2.68 0.62 -10.93
N PHE A 78 1.50 0.12 -10.54
CA PHE A 78 0.80 0.60 -9.35
C PHE A 78 1.57 0.31 -8.06
N ILE A 79 2.13 -0.90 -7.92
CA ILE A 79 2.97 -1.25 -6.76
C ILE A 79 4.20 -0.34 -6.72
N LEU A 80 4.86 -0.13 -7.87
CA LEU A 80 5.99 0.78 -7.97
C LEU A 80 5.59 2.20 -7.54
N LEU A 81 4.49 2.74 -8.08
CA LEU A 81 3.97 4.07 -7.78
C LEU A 81 3.74 4.29 -6.28
N VAL A 82 3.06 3.34 -5.62
CA VAL A 82 2.80 3.44 -4.17
C VAL A 82 4.11 3.36 -3.39
N SER A 83 5.01 2.46 -3.77
CA SER A 83 6.28 2.25 -3.08
C SER A 83 7.23 3.44 -3.23
N SER A 84 7.43 3.97 -4.44
CA SER A 84 8.29 5.12 -4.70
C SER A 84 7.66 6.42 -4.20
N GLY A 85 6.33 6.55 -4.27
CA GLY A 85 5.62 7.70 -3.74
C GLY A 85 5.76 7.80 -2.22
N MET A 86 5.67 6.67 -1.52
CA MET A 86 5.93 6.60 -0.08
C MET A 86 7.39 6.94 0.26
N GLU A 87 8.34 6.45 -0.52
CA GLU A 87 9.76 6.80 -0.34
C GLU A 87 10.04 8.29 -0.59
N THR A 88 9.46 8.87 -1.64
CA THR A 88 9.59 10.30 -1.95
C THR A 88 8.98 11.15 -0.84
N PHE A 89 7.81 10.76 -0.35
CA PHE A 89 7.13 11.44 0.77
C PHE A 89 8.00 11.42 2.04
N CYS A 90 8.61 10.27 2.34
CA CYS A 90 9.47 10.14 3.51
C CYS A 90 10.83 10.82 3.35
N ALA A 91 11.39 10.87 2.14
CA ALA A 91 12.63 11.58 1.84
C ALA A 91 12.56 13.07 2.19
N ILE A 92 11.43 13.73 1.93
CA ILE A 92 11.19 15.14 2.28
C ILE A 92 11.25 15.33 3.80
N SER A 93 10.63 14.42 4.56
CA SER A 93 10.59 14.49 6.03
C SER A 93 11.97 14.35 6.68
N TYR A 94 12.95 13.72 6.02
CA TYR A 94 14.30 13.55 6.57
C TYR A 94 15.20 14.77 6.38
N GLU A 95 14.99 15.56 5.32
CA GLU A 95 15.82 16.74 5.06
C GLU A 95 15.52 17.85 6.09
N ASP A 96 14.24 18.07 6.41
CA ASP A 96 13.80 19.06 7.41
C ASP A 96 14.42 18.81 8.80
N GLU A 97 14.54 17.55 9.24
CA GLU A 97 15.13 17.20 10.54
C GLU A 97 16.67 17.33 10.57
N SER A 98 17.33 17.13 9.43
CA SER A 98 18.79 17.20 9.33
C SER A 98 19.33 18.64 9.44
N GLU A 99 18.55 19.62 8.99
CA GLU A 99 18.92 21.05 9.02
C GLU A 99 18.77 21.64 10.43
N GLU A 100 17.80 21.15 11.21
CA GLU A 100 17.58 21.54 12.61
C GLU A 100 18.66 20.97 13.56
N MET A 101 19.21 19.80 13.23
CA MET A 101 20.30 19.19 14.00
C MET A 101 21.66 19.89 13.76
N LEU A 102 21.88 20.43 12.56
CA LEU A 102 23.12 21.12 12.20
C LEU A 102 23.19 22.54 12.79
N THR A 103 22.04 23.16 13.05
CA THR A 103 21.95 24.51 13.64
C THR A 103 22.06 24.51 15.17
N ASN A 104 21.80 23.38 15.84
CA ASN A 104 21.84 23.23 17.30
C ASN A 104 23.11 22.54 17.85
N GLY A 105 24.17 22.44 17.06
CA GLY A 105 25.43 21.82 17.50
C GLY A 105 26.07 22.55 18.68
N LEU A 106 26.03 21.93 19.88
CA LEU A 106 27.17 21.69 20.78
C LEU A 106 26.66 21.17 22.15
N ASN A 107 26.22 19.92 22.24
CA ASN A 107 26.22 19.18 23.52
C ASN A 107 26.16 17.67 23.22
N ASP A 108 27.21 16.96 23.63
CA ASP A 108 27.49 15.55 23.36
C ASP A 108 26.54 14.54 24.07
N ASP A 109 25.44 14.99 24.66
CA ASP A 109 24.43 14.13 25.29
C ASP A 109 23.26 13.76 24.35
N VAL A 110 23.29 14.23 23.09
CA VAL A 110 22.27 13.98 22.06
C VAL A 110 22.53 12.63 21.34
N LYS A 111 22.69 11.56 22.11
CA LYS A 111 22.59 10.18 21.58
C LYS A 111 21.31 9.47 22.03
N PHE A 112 20.50 10.13 22.86
CA PHE A 112 19.21 9.62 23.33
C PHE A 112 18.07 10.66 23.27
N ALA A 113 18.30 11.82 22.68
CA ALA A 113 17.24 12.77 22.32
C ALA A 113 16.88 12.55 20.85
N PHE A 114 16.23 11.42 20.55
CA PHE A 114 15.28 11.39 19.43
C PHE A 114 14.18 12.36 19.86
N SER A 115 14.34 13.62 19.44
CA SER A 115 13.79 14.77 20.11
C SER A 115 12.28 14.67 20.27
N GLU A 116 11.88 14.81 21.52
CA GLU A 116 10.55 15.08 22.08
C GLU A 116 9.90 16.37 21.49
N SER A 117 10.50 16.98 20.46
CA SER A 117 10.08 18.22 19.80
C SER A 117 9.57 18.06 18.37
N SER A 118 9.71 16.90 17.72
CA SER A 118 9.06 16.70 16.41
C SER A 118 7.55 16.64 16.68
N GLU A 119 6.85 17.71 16.34
CA GLU A 119 5.40 17.77 16.39
C GLU A 119 4.83 16.55 15.67
N ARG A 120 4.37 15.56 16.45
CA ARG A 120 3.05 14.89 16.41
C ARG A 120 2.44 14.59 15.03
N ASN A 121 3.23 14.46 13.99
CA ASN A 121 2.75 14.32 12.63
C ASN A 121 2.75 12.83 12.30
N PHE A 122 1.55 12.29 12.12
CA PHE A 122 1.26 10.96 11.63
C PHE A 122 2.22 10.48 10.51
N ALA A 123 2.60 11.39 9.62
CA ALA A 123 3.56 11.19 8.55
C ALA A 123 4.95 10.73 9.04
N ALA A 124 5.49 11.39 10.07
CA ALA A 124 6.83 11.10 10.61
C ALA A 124 6.90 9.69 11.20
N ALA A 125 5.84 9.24 11.90
CA ALA A 125 5.77 7.89 12.45
C ALA A 125 5.77 6.79 11.38
N VAL A 126 5.02 7.00 10.28
CA VAL A 126 5.00 6.06 9.13
C VAL A 126 6.38 6.00 8.47
N CYS A 127 7.02 7.14 8.24
CA CYS A 127 8.34 7.21 7.64
C CYS A 127 9.41 6.56 8.52
N TYR A 128 9.39 6.83 9.82
CA TYR A 128 10.28 6.17 10.78
C TYR A 128 10.12 4.64 10.76
N GLY A 129 8.88 4.14 10.67
CA GLY A 129 8.59 2.71 10.55
C GLY A 129 9.13 2.07 9.27
N LEU A 130 9.01 2.77 8.15
CA LEU A 130 9.56 2.32 6.86
C LEU A 130 11.09 2.28 6.91
N TRP A 131 11.71 3.34 7.41
CA TRP A 131 13.17 3.44 7.55
C TRP A 131 13.73 2.36 8.47
N TYR A 132 13.15 2.17 9.65
CA TYR A 132 13.64 1.17 10.59
C TYR A 132 13.66 -0.24 9.97
N ARG A 133 12.63 -0.61 9.20
CA ARG A 133 12.56 -1.93 8.56
C ARG A 133 13.52 -2.10 7.38
N SER A 134 13.91 -0.99 6.75
CA SER A 134 14.82 -0.98 5.61
C SER A 134 16.29 -0.75 5.99
N VAL A 135 16.58 -0.17 7.15
CA VAL A 135 17.93 0.25 7.56
C VAL A 135 18.93 -0.91 7.62
N GLY A 136 18.51 -2.11 8.04
CA GLY A 136 19.38 -3.29 8.06
C GLY A 136 19.80 -3.74 6.65
N TYR A 137 18.85 -3.76 5.72
CA TYR A 137 19.11 -4.06 4.32
C TYR A 137 19.98 -2.98 3.67
N GLN A 138 19.67 -1.71 3.95
CA GLN A 138 20.42 -0.57 3.44
C GLN A 138 21.86 -0.57 3.95
N SER A 139 22.08 -0.86 5.23
CA SER A 139 23.43 -0.99 5.81
C SER A 139 24.23 -2.07 5.09
N SER A 140 23.64 -3.24 4.90
CA SER A 140 24.28 -4.37 4.21
C SER A 140 24.63 -4.03 2.76
N CYS A 141 23.73 -3.33 2.05
CA CYS A 141 23.98 -2.87 0.68
C CYS A 141 25.07 -1.80 0.61
N ASN A 142 25.05 -0.81 1.52
CA ASN A 142 26.07 0.22 1.58
C ASN A 142 27.45 -0.38 1.87
N GLU A 143 27.52 -1.43 2.71
CA GLU A 143 28.77 -2.12 3.00
C GLU A 143 29.29 -2.88 1.77
N LEU A 144 28.40 -3.54 1.01
CA LEU A 144 28.74 -4.23 -0.24
C LEU A 144 29.19 -3.26 -1.36
N LEU A 145 28.49 -2.13 -1.51
CA LEU A 145 28.75 -1.13 -2.57
C LEU A 145 29.69 -0.01 -2.15
N ARG A 146 30.23 -0.05 -0.93
CA ARG A 146 31.21 0.90 -0.39
C ARG A 146 32.34 1.26 -1.38
N PRO A 147 33.04 0.30 -2.04
CA PRO A 147 34.12 0.66 -2.97
C PRO A 147 33.61 1.45 -4.18
N MET A 148 32.39 1.19 -4.64
CA MET A 148 31.76 1.99 -5.70
C MET A 148 31.44 3.39 -5.20
N HIS A 149 30.83 3.52 -4.01
CA HIS A 149 30.49 4.82 -3.42
C HIS A 149 31.73 5.69 -3.18
N GLU A 150 32.80 5.13 -2.63
CA GLU A 150 34.07 5.83 -2.44
C GLU A 150 34.67 6.29 -3.79
N SER A 151 34.58 5.47 -4.83
CA SER A 151 34.99 5.87 -6.19
C SER A 151 34.07 6.93 -6.82
N LEU A 152 32.78 6.95 -6.48
CA LEU A 152 31.84 7.93 -6.99
C LEU A 152 32.10 9.29 -6.34
N ILE A 153 32.27 9.31 -5.02
CA ILE A 153 32.56 10.51 -4.22
C ILE A 153 33.89 11.15 -4.65
N SER A 154 34.93 10.33 -4.89
CA SER A 154 36.23 10.84 -5.32
C SER A 154 36.21 11.48 -6.71
N LYS A 155 35.26 11.10 -7.57
CA LYS A 155 35.12 11.63 -8.93
C LYS A 155 34.11 12.78 -9.07
N LEU A 156 32.99 12.74 -8.34
CA LEU A 156 31.95 13.78 -8.41
C LEU A 156 32.21 14.95 -7.45
N GLY A 157 33.17 14.81 -6.54
CA GLY A 157 33.48 15.82 -5.53
C GLY A 157 32.48 15.82 -4.37
N PRO A 158 32.87 16.37 -3.21
CA PRO A 158 32.07 16.33 -1.98
C PRO A 158 30.83 17.23 -1.99
N THR A 159 30.60 18.01 -3.06
CA THR A 159 29.52 19.01 -3.14
C THR A 159 28.17 18.45 -3.61
N MET A 160 28.14 17.23 -4.16
CA MET A 160 26.88 16.56 -4.47
C MET A 160 26.39 15.82 -3.23
N HIS A 161 25.41 16.39 -2.53
CA HIS A 161 24.74 15.72 -1.43
C HIS A 161 24.03 14.46 -1.95
N LEU A 162 24.49 13.29 -1.49
CA LEU A 162 23.91 11.98 -1.83
C LEU A 162 22.40 11.93 -1.52
N SER A 163 21.94 12.67 -0.51
CA SER A 163 20.51 12.83 -0.18
C SER A 163 19.70 13.45 -1.32
N SER A 164 20.21 14.53 -1.94
CA SER A 164 19.56 15.20 -3.06
C SER A 164 19.43 14.27 -4.28
N MET A 165 20.46 13.47 -4.57
CA MET A 165 20.39 12.45 -5.63
C MET A 165 19.33 11.39 -5.33
N ARG A 166 19.29 10.89 -4.10
CA ARG A 166 18.31 9.89 -3.64
C ARG A 166 16.89 10.41 -3.76
N PHE A 167 16.65 11.66 -3.34
CA PHE A 167 15.36 12.33 -3.50
C PHE A 167 14.97 12.49 -4.97
N ALA A 168 15.88 13.01 -5.81
CA ALA A 168 15.63 13.21 -7.23
C ALA A 168 15.29 11.90 -7.96
N ILE A 169 15.97 10.80 -7.62
CA ILE A 169 15.71 9.47 -8.20
C ILE A 169 14.35 8.94 -7.74
N SER A 170 14.02 9.02 -6.45
CA SER A 170 12.72 8.55 -5.95
C SER A 170 11.56 9.35 -6.55
N LEU A 171 11.71 10.68 -6.64
CA LEU A 171 10.71 11.56 -7.27
C LEU A 171 10.56 11.24 -8.76
N SER A 172 11.67 11.03 -9.48
CA SER A 172 11.65 10.66 -10.90
C SER A 172 10.99 9.30 -11.13
N LEU A 173 11.27 8.31 -10.28
CA LEU A 173 10.62 7.00 -10.30
C LEU A 173 9.11 7.12 -10.07
N THR A 174 8.68 7.95 -9.12
CA THR A 174 7.25 8.20 -8.87
C THR A 174 6.57 8.84 -10.09
N GLY A 175 7.23 9.80 -10.74
CA GLY A 175 6.73 10.41 -11.97
C GLY A 175 6.62 9.41 -13.13
N LEU A 176 7.65 8.59 -13.34
CA LEU A 176 7.64 7.57 -14.39
C LEU A 176 6.62 6.47 -14.12
N ALA A 177 6.53 5.97 -12.88
CA ALA A 177 5.55 4.96 -12.48
C ALA A 177 4.11 5.47 -12.67
N SER A 178 3.86 6.75 -12.39
CA SER A 178 2.57 7.40 -12.69
C SER A 178 2.27 7.39 -14.18
N LEU A 179 3.24 7.77 -15.01
CA LEU A 179 3.09 7.80 -16.46
C LEU A 179 2.89 6.40 -17.04
N HIS A 180 3.70 5.42 -16.60
CA HIS A 180 3.58 4.01 -16.96
C HIS A 180 2.19 3.49 -16.60
N PHE A 181 1.71 3.72 -15.38
CA PHE A 181 0.38 3.31 -14.94
C PHE A 181 -0.72 3.88 -15.85
N ILE A 182 -0.68 5.18 -16.15
CA ILE A 182 -1.68 5.84 -17.01
C ILE A 182 -1.63 5.28 -18.44
N VAL A 183 -0.43 5.14 -19.02
CA VAL A 183 -0.24 4.64 -20.39
C VAL A 183 -0.72 3.20 -20.51
N CYS A 184 -0.36 2.32 -19.57
CA CYS A 184 -0.79 0.92 -19.59
C CYS A 184 -2.29 0.76 -19.35
N ILE A 185 -2.94 1.61 -18.54
CA ILE A 185 -4.41 1.61 -18.41
C ILE A 185 -5.06 2.01 -19.73
N ALA A 186 -4.57 3.08 -20.37
CA ALA A 186 -5.10 3.53 -21.66
C ALA A 186 -4.95 2.44 -22.75
N LEU A 187 -3.78 1.79 -22.79
CA LEU A 187 -3.52 0.68 -23.70
C LEU A 187 -4.39 -0.54 -23.39
N ALA A 188 -4.55 -0.92 -22.12
CA ALA A 188 -5.41 -2.04 -21.71
C ALA A 188 -6.87 -1.81 -22.11
N PHE A 189 -7.37 -0.58 -21.92
CA PHE A 189 -8.72 -0.20 -22.34
C PHE A 189 -8.88 -0.27 -23.86
N TYR A 190 -7.91 0.25 -24.60
CA TYR A 190 -7.93 0.22 -26.06
C TYR A 190 -7.84 -1.21 -26.60
N SER A 191 -6.95 -2.04 -26.04
CA SER A 191 -6.81 -3.45 -26.39
C SER A 191 -8.10 -4.21 -26.10
N ALA A 192 -8.78 -3.95 -24.98
CA ALA A 192 -10.06 -4.57 -24.66
C ALA A 192 -11.15 -4.20 -25.67
N TYR A 193 -11.18 -2.94 -26.10
CA TYR A 193 -12.14 -2.45 -27.10
C TYR A 193 -11.90 -3.08 -28.48
N GLU A 194 -10.65 -3.11 -28.96
CA GLU A 194 -10.33 -3.60 -30.30
C GLU A 194 -10.45 -5.14 -30.41
N THR A 195 -10.05 -5.87 -29.37
CA THR A 195 -10.17 -7.34 -29.35
C THR A 195 -11.60 -7.81 -29.08
N LEU A 196 -12.54 -6.89 -28.88
CA LEU A 196 -13.93 -7.18 -28.48
C LEU A 196 -13.97 -8.15 -27.30
N LEU A 197 -13.01 -8.02 -26.38
CA LEU A 197 -12.98 -8.84 -25.17
C LEU A 197 -14.20 -8.48 -24.33
N LEU A 198 -15.17 -9.39 -24.31
CA LEU A 198 -16.33 -9.30 -23.43
C LEU A 198 -15.86 -9.50 -21.99
N VAL A 199 -15.45 -8.42 -21.34
CA VAL A 199 -15.17 -8.40 -19.90
C VAL A 199 -16.49 -8.61 -19.16
N ARG A 200 -16.83 -9.89 -18.95
CA ARG A 200 -18.01 -10.30 -18.19
C ARG A 200 -17.84 -9.95 -16.71
N SER A 201 -18.96 -9.84 -15.99
CA SER A 201 -19.01 -9.45 -14.56
C SER A 201 -18.12 -10.30 -13.66
N TYR A 202 -17.98 -11.60 -13.94
CA TYR A 202 -17.14 -12.51 -13.14
C TYR A 202 -15.64 -12.20 -13.22
N HIS A 203 -15.14 -11.59 -14.32
CA HIS A 203 -13.73 -11.17 -14.40
C HIS A 203 -13.44 -10.01 -13.45
N VAL A 204 -14.33 -9.02 -13.45
CA VAL A 204 -14.24 -7.87 -12.54
C VAL A 204 -14.35 -8.35 -11.10
N GLN A 205 -15.23 -9.31 -10.85
CA GLN A 205 -15.40 -9.88 -9.53
C GLN A 205 -14.16 -10.65 -9.04
N LEU A 206 -13.51 -11.41 -9.92
CA LEU A 206 -12.26 -12.10 -9.60
C LEU A 206 -11.15 -11.10 -9.26
N ILE A 207 -11.08 -9.96 -9.96
CA ILE A 207 -10.13 -8.89 -9.65
C ILE A 207 -10.41 -8.30 -8.26
N VAL A 208 -11.69 -8.03 -7.94
CA VAL A 208 -12.08 -7.54 -6.61
C VAL A 208 -11.69 -8.56 -5.53
N ALA A 209 -11.90 -9.86 -5.77
CA ALA A 209 -11.47 -10.91 -4.85
C ALA A 209 -9.94 -10.91 -4.67
N ALA A 210 -9.17 -10.86 -5.76
CA ALA A 210 -7.71 -10.82 -5.70
C ALA A 210 -7.18 -9.61 -4.91
N LEU A 211 -7.78 -8.42 -5.08
CA LEU A 211 -7.46 -7.21 -4.32
C LEU A 211 -7.88 -7.29 -2.85
N MET A 212 -8.92 -8.06 -2.53
CA MET A 212 -9.41 -8.27 -1.17
C MET A 212 -8.46 -9.12 -0.32
N LEU A 213 -7.74 -10.07 -0.93
CA LEU A 213 -6.85 -10.99 -0.21
C LEU A 213 -5.75 -10.27 0.61
N PRO A 214 -4.92 -9.37 0.03
CA PRO A 214 -3.91 -8.65 0.81
C PRO A 214 -4.55 -7.75 1.87
N ALA A 215 -5.70 -7.12 1.58
CA ALA A 215 -6.43 -6.33 2.57
C ALA A 215 -6.93 -7.18 3.75
N ALA A 216 -7.39 -8.41 3.48
CA ALA A 216 -7.85 -9.34 4.49
C ALA A 216 -6.69 -9.85 5.38
N VAL A 217 -5.53 -10.15 4.78
CA VAL A 217 -4.31 -10.52 5.52
C VAL A 217 -3.85 -9.36 6.38
N SER A 218 -3.75 -8.15 5.83
CA SER A 218 -3.41 -6.95 6.59
C SER A 218 -4.38 -6.67 7.73
N HIS A 219 -5.69 -6.86 7.51
CA HIS A 219 -6.69 -6.69 8.56
C HIS A 219 -6.51 -7.72 9.69
N HIS A 220 -6.13 -8.95 9.36
CA HIS A 220 -5.84 -9.95 10.38
C HIS A 220 -4.62 -9.57 11.23
N GLU A 221 -3.54 -9.13 10.59
CA GLU A 221 -2.30 -8.80 11.29
C GLU A 221 -2.45 -7.53 12.14
N TYR A 222 -3.14 -6.51 11.62
CA TYR A 222 -3.12 -5.16 12.21
C TYR A 222 -4.46 -4.71 12.84
N CYS A 223 -5.62 -5.21 12.38
CA CYS A 223 -6.95 -4.73 12.78
C CYS A 223 -7.75 -5.73 13.65
N CYS A 224 -7.12 -6.80 14.13
CA CYS A 224 -7.78 -7.86 14.91
C CYS A 224 -8.33 -7.43 16.29
N THR A 225 -8.32 -6.13 16.61
CA THR A 225 -8.83 -5.56 17.86
C THR A 225 -10.36 -5.53 17.94
N TYR A 226 -11.07 -5.43 16.80
CA TYR A 226 -12.53 -5.20 16.79
C TYR A 226 -13.37 -6.41 16.36
N PHE A 227 -12.82 -7.29 15.51
CA PHE A 227 -13.55 -8.45 14.98
C PHE A 227 -12.67 -9.71 15.03
N PHE A 228 -13.13 -10.73 15.75
CA PHE A 228 -12.47 -12.05 15.79
C PHE A 228 -12.82 -12.91 14.56
N ILE A 229 -13.95 -12.59 13.93
CA ILE A 229 -14.39 -13.14 12.66
C ILE A 229 -13.46 -12.58 11.57
N TRP A 230 -13.15 -13.34 10.53
CA TRP A 230 -12.30 -12.91 9.41
C TRP A 230 -13.17 -12.38 8.25
N PRO A 231 -13.75 -11.16 8.35
CA PRO A 231 -14.74 -10.68 7.37
C PRO A 231 -14.12 -10.56 5.97
N GLY A 232 -12.90 -10.04 5.86
CA GLY A 232 -12.21 -9.92 4.58
C GLY A 232 -11.99 -11.26 3.88
N VAL A 233 -11.62 -12.31 4.63
CA VAL A 233 -11.43 -13.66 4.06
C VAL A 233 -12.78 -14.31 3.71
N ALA A 234 -13.81 -14.11 4.52
CA ALA A 234 -15.15 -14.58 4.19
C ALA A 234 -15.67 -13.96 2.88
N VAL A 235 -15.50 -12.64 2.71
CA VAL A 235 -15.88 -11.94 1.47
C VAL A 235 -15.04 -12.40 0.29
N PHE A 236 -13.72 -12.57 0.48
CA PHE A 236 -12.82 -13.12 -0.54
C PHE A 236 -13.27 -14.51 -1.03
N LEU A 237 -13.55 -15.43 -0.11
CA LEU A 237 -14.01 -16.78 -0.45
C LEU A 237 -15.36 -16.74 -1.18
N CYS A 238 -16.30 -15.91 -0.71
CA CYS A 238 -17.61 -15.75 -1.36
C CYS A 238 -17.49 -15.15 -2.76
N ALA A 239 -16.65 -14.12 -2.94
CA ALA A 239 -16.43 -13.49 -4.23
C ALA A 239 -15.72 -14.43 -5.22
N THR A 240 -14.78 -15.25 -4.74
CA THR A 240 -14.11 -16.28 -5.53
C THR A 240 -15.10 -17.37 -5.96
N LEU A 241 -15.92 -17.85 -5.03
CA LEU A 241 -16.96 -18.84 -5.31
C LEU A 241 -17.99 -18.31 -6.32
N GLN A 242 -18.46 -17.07 -6.13
CA GLN A 242 -19.38 -16.41 -7.06
C GLN A 242 -18.76 -16.23 -8.45
N SER A 243 -17.46 -15.93 -8.54
CA SER A 243 -16.74 -15.85 -9.82
C SER A 243 -16.64 -17.22 -10.52
N ILE A 244 -16.28 -18.28 -9.80
CA ILE A 244 -16.17 -19.65 -10.34
C ILE A 244 -17.52 -20.15 -10.83
N LEU A 245 -18.59 -19.96 -10.05
CA LEU A 245 -19.92 -20.44 -10.41
C LEU A 245 -20.54 -19.59 -11.53
N SER A 246 -20.32 -18.28 -11.53
CA SER A 246 -20.75 -17.43 -12.66
C SER A 246 -20.05 -17.80 -13.96
N TRP A 247 -18.78 -18.22 -13.88
CA TRP A 247 -18.05 -18.73 -15.04
C TRP A 247 -18.59 -20.10 -15.49
N GLY A 248 -18.80 -21.04 -14.56
CA GLY A 248 -19.26 -22.39 -14.88
C GLY A 248 -20.69 -22.47 -15.43
N PHE A 249 -21.56 -21.52 -15.07
CA PHE A 249 -22.96 -21.46 -15.52
C PHE A 249 -23.23 -20.35 -16.55
N ASP A 250 -22.19 -19.78 -17.19
CA ASP A 250 -22.33 -18.72 -18.19
C ASP A 250 -23.20 -17.53 -17.74
N CYS A 251 -23.12 -17.19 -16.45
CA CYS A 251 -23.95 -16.18 -15.78
C CYS A 251 -25.47 -16.45 -15.81
N GLN A 252 -25.93 -17.67 -16.10
CA GLN A 252 -27.34 -18.02 -16.14
C GLN A 252 -27.75 -18.88 -14.93
N GLY A 253 -29.04 -18.81 -14.57
CA GLY A 253 -29.66 -19.69 -13.58
C GLY A 253 -29.93 -19.05 -12.21
N CYS A 254 -30.87 -19.67 -11.49
CA CYS A 254 -31.33 -19.21 -10.17
C CYS A 254 -30.19 -19.16 -9.13
N TRP A 255 -29.29 -20.15 -9.14
CA TRP A 255 -28.17 -20.23 -8.21
C TRP A 255 -27.19 -19.05 -8.34
N VAL A 256 -26.85 -18.65 -9.56
CA VAL A 256 -25.96 -17.50 -9.80
C VAL A 256 -26.61 -16.21 -9.28
N ARG A 257 -27.92 -16.03 -9.49
CA ARG A 257 -28.65 -14.87 -8.98
C ARG A 257 -28.69 -14.85 -7.45
N THR A 258 -28.96 -15.98 -6.80
CA THR A 258 -28.94 -16.10 -5.34
C THR A 258 -27.55 -15.78 -4.78
N LEU A 259 -26.49 -16.26 -5.43
CA LEU A 259 -25.11 -15.93 -5.04
C LEU A 259 -24.79 -14.46 -5.24
N ASN A 260 -25.28 -13.82 -6.31
CA ASN A 260 -25.11 -12.39 -6.51
C ASN A 260 -25.84 -11.56 -5.43
N VAL A 261 -27.04 -11.96 -5.01
CA VAL A 261 -27.75 -11.35 -3.87
C VAL A 261 -27.01 -11.56 -2.55
N PHE A 262 -26.42 -12.74 -2.36
CA PHE A 262 -25.58 -12.99 -1.19
C PHE A 262 -24.30 -12.15 -1.23
N GLY A 263 -23.70 -11.98 -2.41
CA GLY A 263 -22.54 -11.13 -2.66
C GLY A 263 -22.81 -9.66 -2.36
N THR A 264 -23.99 -9.12 -2.68
CA THR A 264 -24.37 -7.76 -2.29
C THR A 264 -24.53 -7.62 -0.78
N ALA A 265 -25.19 -8.58 -0.13
CA ALA A 265 -25.38 -8.57 1.33
C ALA A 265 -24.04 -8.61 2.07
N ILE A 266 -23.12 -9.48 1.66
CA ILE A 266 -21.78 -9.59 2.25
C ILE A 266 -20.94 -8.34 1.95
N GLY A 267 -21.02 -7.78 0.74
CA GLY A 267 -20.36 -6.52 0.40
C GLY A 267 -20.79 -5.38 1.32
N MET A 268 -22.10 -5.23 1.57
CA MET A 268 -22.64 -4.26 2.51
C MET A 268 -22.21 -4.52 3.96
N ALA A 269 -22.21 -5.78 4.39
CA ALA A 269 -21.73 -6.15 5.73
C ALA A 269 -20.26 -5.76 5.92
N LEU A 270 -19.41 -5.99 4.91
CA LEU A 270 -18.00 -5.60 4.95
C LEU A 270 -17.83 -4.07 5.03
N ILE A 271 -18.59 -3.30 4.24
CA ILE A 271 -18.58 -1.83 4.30
C ILE A 271 -18.96 -1.35 5.71
N ALA A 272 -20.01 -1.93 6.31
CA ALA A 272 -20.45 -1.56 7.65
C ALA A 272 -19.38 -1.86 8.73
N ILE A 273 -18.80 -3.06 8.67
CA ILE A 273 -17.73 -3.51 9.57
C ILE A 273 -16.50 -2.60 9.45
N ALA A 274 -16.06 -2.32 8.22
CA ALA A 274 -14.88 -1.50 7.97
C ALA A 274 -15.13 -0.02 8.36
N SER A 275 -16.33 0.52 8.09
CA SER A 275 -16.71 1.87 8.53
C SER A 275 -16.74 2.00 10.05
N PHE A 276 -17.25 0.98 10.75
CA PHE A 276 -17.19 0.91 12.21
C PHE A 276 -15.74 0.85 12.71
N GLY A 277 -14.88 0.04 12.07
CA GLY A 277 -13.45 -0.01 12.37
C GLY A 277 -12.74 1.34 12.23
N ILE A 278 -13.03 2.08 11.15
CA ILE A 278 -12.51 3.45 10.94
C ILE A 278 -12.98 4.36 12.07
N PHE A 279 -14.27 4.37 12.37
CA PHE A 279 -14.85 5.21 13.43
C PHE A 279 -14.22 4.93 14.80
N CYS A 280 -14.05 3.65 15.16
CA CYS A 280 -13.41 3.27 16.42
C CYS A 280 -11.94 3.71 16.46
N THR A 281 -11.19 3.50 15.37
CA THR A 281 -9.76 3.88 15.31
C THR A 281 -9.58 5.40 15.43
N ILE A 282 -10.40 6.18 14.71
CA ILE A 282 -10.39 7.65 14.80
C ILE A 282 -10.77 8.13 16.19
N THR A 283 -11.80 7.54 16.81
CA THR A 283 -12.22 7.92 18.15
C THR A 283 -11.13 7.62 19.18
N SER A 284 -10.46 6.47 19.08
CA SER A 284 -9.31 6.14 19.93
C SER A 284 -8.14 7.10 19.72
N LEU A 285 -7.85 7.49 18.48
CA LEU A 285 -6.81 8.47 18.17
C LEU A 285 -7.14 9.86 18.74
N LEU A 286 -8.40 10.30 18.61
CA LEU A 286 -8.85 11.61 19.09
C LEU A 286 -8.82 11.68 20.62
N LEU A 287 -9.16 10.59 21.31
CA LEU A 287 -9.01 10.48 22.77
C LEU A 287 -7.54 10.58 23.20
N LEU A 288 -6.63 9.90 22.49
CA LEU A 288 -5.18 10.00 22.74
C LEU A 288 -4.68 11.45 22.55
N ILE A 289 -5.15 12.14 21.50
CA ILE A 289 -4.79 13.54 21.24
C ILE A 289 -5.32 14.45 22.35
N SER A 290 -6.56 14.25 22.79
CA SER A 290 -7.21 15.07 23.83
C SER A 290 -6.47 15.01 25.18
N GLU A 291 -6.02 13.81 25.59
CA GLU A 291 -5.30 13.62 26.86
C GLU A 291 -3.94 14.32 26.87
N THR A 292 -3.26 14.40 25.72
CA THR A 292 -1.97 15.11 25.60
C THR A 292 -2.08 16.63 25.61
N SER A 293 -3.22 17.20 25.18
CA SER A 293 -3.45 18.65 25.26
C SER A 293 -3.72 19.14 26.69
N SER A 294 -4.19 18.26 27.58
CA SER A 294 -4.55 18.61 28.96
C SER A 294 -3.41 18.53 29.96
N ASN A 295 -2.21 18.05 29.58
CA ASN A 295 -1.04 18.03 30.47
C ASN A 295 -0.28 19.38 30.54
N ARG A 296 -0.78 20.43 29.87
CA ARG A 296 -0.22 21.79 29.95
C ARG A 296 -0.86 22.68 31.01
N MET A 297 -1.91 22.22 31.71
CA MET A 297 -2.50 22.97 32.83
C MET A 297 -2.80 22.06 34.02
N ASN A 298 -1.99 22.25 35.06
CA ASN A 298 -2.25 21.99 36.46
C ASN A 298 -2.41 20.55 36.94
N ASN A 299 -1.58 20.25 37.95
CA ASN A 299 -1.87 19.31 39.01
C ASN A 299 -3.35 19.40 39.44
N GLN A 300 -3.98 18.23 39.51
CA GLN A 300 -5.10 17.92 40.40
C GLN A 300 -6.51 18.27 39.89
N SER A 301 -7.12 17.35 39.13
CA SER A 301 -8.40 16.72 39.51
C SER A 301 -8.80 15.56 38.58
N ARG A 302 -8.28 14.37 38.92
CA ARG A 302 -8.98 13.08 38.97
C ARG A 302 -10.21 12.89 38.04
N PHE A 303 -9.98 12.78 36.74
CA PHE A 303 -10.77 11.89 35.87
C PHE A 303 -9.81 10.84 35.29
N ARG A 304 -9.51 9.81 36.09
CA ARG A 304 -8.80 8.61 35.61
C ARG A 304 -9.77 7.83 34.72
N VAL A 305 -9.85 8.15 33.44
CA VAL A 305 -10.12 7.13 32.44
C VAL A 305 -8.80 6.41 32.27
N THR A 306 -8.67 5.30 33.00
CA THR A 306 -7.65 4.26 32.90
C THR A 306 -6.70 4.37 31.69
N SER A 307 -5.60 5.10 31.89
CA SER A 307 -4.38 5.07 31.07
C SER A 307 -3.72 3.67 31.03
N ASP A 308 -4.20 2.73 31.85
CA ASP A 308 -3.77 1.32 31.84
C ASP A 308 -4.45 0.47 30.75
N SER A 309 -5.46 0.99 30.05
CA SER A 309 -6.17 0.27 28.99
C SER A 309 -5.76 0.75 27.59
N PHE A 310 -4.46 0.80 27.32
CA PHE A 310 -4.04 0.69 25.92
C PHE A 310 -4.42 -0.72 25.45
N ALA A 311 -5.31 -0.82 24.46
CA ALA A 311 -5.76 -2.09 23.87
C ALA A 311 -4.64 -2.93 23.21
N PHE A 312 -3.37 -2.49 23.33
CA PHE A 312 -2.21 -2.99 22.61
C PHE A 312 -1.09 -3.57 23.49
N GLN A 313 -1.26 -3.70 24.82
CA GLN A 313 -0.27 -4.37 25.69
C GLN A 313 -0.87 -5.57 26.46
N ARG A 314 -0.22 -6.73 26.34
CA ARG A 314 -0.56 -8.04 26.92
C ARG A 314 0.36 -8.17 28.10
N HIS A 315 -0.23 -8.18 29.28
CA HIS A 315 0.37 -8.87 30.39
C HIS A 315 -0.54 -10.04 30.72
N CYS A 316 -0.24 -11.20 30.15
CA CYS A 316 -0.80 -12.46 30.66
C CYS A 316 0.02 -12.85 31.88
N ALA A 317 -0.21 -12.18 33.01
CA ALA A 317 0.28 -12.64 34.29
C ALA A 317 -0.64 -13.77 34.78
N TRP A 318 -0.14 -14.99 34.79
CA TRP A 318 -0.75 -16.11 35.49
C TRP A 318 -0.60 -15.84 37.00
N PRO A 319 -1.65 -15.95 37.85
CA PRO A 319 -2.79 -16.85 37.71
C PRO A 319 -4.15 -16.19 37.35
N PRO A 320 -5.07 -16.97 36.74
CA PRO A 320 -6.32 -16.50 36.12
C PRO A 320 -7.40 -15.97 37.09
N GLN A 321 -7.19 -16.03 38.40
CA GLN A 321 -8.21 -15.64 39.39
C GLN A 321 -8.25 -14.14 39.67
N GLN A 322 -7.27 -13.35 39.23
CA GLN A 322 -7.16 -11.93 39.57
C GLN A 322 -7.64 -10.95 38.48
N TYR A 323 -7.83 -11.40 37.23
CA TYR A 323 -8.11 -10.48 36.11
C TYR A 323 -9.25 -10.96 35.20
N ARG A 324 -10.19 -10.05 34.88
CA ARG A 324 -11.52 -10.35 34.28
C ARG A 324 -11.55 -10.51 32.76
N TYR A 325 -10.45 -10.27 32.03
CA TYR A 325 -10.44 -10.32 30.55
C TYR A 325 -9.03 -10.53 29.96
N CYS A 326 -8.95 -11.23 28.83
CA CYS A 326 -7.75 -11.45 28.01
C CYS A 326 -7.86 -10.66 26.71
N TYR A 327 -6.82 -9.91 26.32
CA TYR A 327 -6.76 -9.19 25.03
C TYR A 327 -5.55 -9.64 24.19
N ARG A 328 -5.68 -9.62 22.86
CA ARG A 328 -4.63 -10.01 21.90
C ARG A 328 -3.66 -8.86 21.69
N VAL A 329 -2.42 -8.99 22.18
CA VAL A 329 -1.28 -8.19 21.71
C VAL A 329 -1.04 -8.57 20.29
N ILE A 330 -1.18 -7.56 19.44
CA ILE A 330 -0.46 -7.50 18.18
C ILE A 330 1.00 -7.59 18.58
N ASP A 331 1.57 -8.78 18.42
CA ASP A 331 2.93 -9.10 18.84
C ASP A 331 3.85 -8.33 17.90
N PHE A 332 4.07 -7.08 18.25
CA PHE A 332 5.11 -6.21 17.73
C PHE A 332 6.47 -6.75 18.23
N ARG A 333 6.75 -8.03 17.97
CA ARG A 333 8.01 -8.73 18.23
C ARG A 333 9.03 -8.21 17.23
N GLU A 334 9.63 -7.06 17.57
CA GLU A 334 10.61 -6.36 16.75
C GLU A 334 9.98 -5.82 15.46
N PRO A 335 10.03 -4.51 15.18
CA PRO A 335 11.04 -3.51 15.58
C PRO A 335 10.79 -2.71 16.89
N TYR A 336 9.67 -2.94 17.57
CA TYR A 336 9.09 -1.94 18.48
C TYR A 336 9.65 -1.88 19.91
N LYS A 337 10.66 -2.69 20.24
CA LYS A 337 11.16 -2.82 21.62
C LYS A 337 11.73 -1.51 22.18
N ASN A 338 12.26 -0.65 21.30
CA ASN A 338 12.90 0.62 21.66
C ASN A 338 12.04 1.85 21.29
N TRP A 339 10.83 1.64 20.78
CA TRP A 339 9.98 2.73 20.32
C TRP A 339 9.19 3.35 21.47
N ALA A 340 9.02 4.67 21.43
CA ALA A 340 8.07 5.35 22.31
C ALA A 340 6.66 4.82 22.04
N ARG A 341 5.90 4.50 23.10
CA ARG A 341 4.55 3.92 22.99
C ARG A 341 3.61 4.73 22.10
N GLN A 342 3.80 6.05 22.05
CA GLN A 342 3.01 6.97 21.23
C GLN A 342 3.25 6.78 19.74
N ASN A 343 4.50 6.57 19.31
CA ASN A 343 4.85 6.33 17.90
C ASN A 343 4.29 4.99 17.40
N ILE A 344 4.30 3.98 18.28
CA ILE A 344 3.67 2.68 18.02
C ILE A 344 2.17 2.89 17.79
N ALA A 345 1.51 3.66 18.66
CA ALA A 345 0.08 3.91 18.56
C ALA A 345 -0.29 4.67 17.27
N SER A 346 0.48 5.68 16.86
CA SER A 346 0.23 6.42 15.63
C SER A 346 0.44 5.59 14.37
N GLU A 347 1.52 4.80 14.29
CA GLU A 347 1.73 3.91 13.14
C GLU A 347 0.65 2.82 13.08
N THR A 348 0.28 2.25 14.24
CA THR A 348 -0.79 1.25 14.30
C THR A 348 -2.12 1.83 13.83
N ALA A 349 -2.47 3.04 14.29
CA ALA A 349 -3.68 3.73 13.84
C ALA A 349 -3.64 4.02 12.33
N ALA A 350 -2.48 4.39 11.79
CA ALA A 350 -2.27 4.59 10.36
C ALA A 350 -2.58 3.34 9.54
N VAL A 351 -1.95 2.23 9.91
CA VAL A 351 -2.12 0.95 9.23
C VAL A 351 -3.56 0.46 9.35
N GLN A 352 -4.19 0.64 10.52
CA GLN A 352 -5.58 0.26 10.73
C GLN A 352 -6.56 1.08 9.89
N ILE A 353 -6.40 2.40 9.86
CA ILE A 353 -7.24 3.29 9.02
C ILE A 353 -7.07 2.91 7.54
N PHE A 354 -5.82 2.79 7.08
CA PHE A 354 -5.52 2.42 5.70
C PHE A 354 -6.17 1.08 5.31
N THR A 355 -5.99 0.06 6.16
CA THR A 355 -6.52 -1.28 5.91
C THR A 355 -8.05 -1.29 5.88
N ASN A 356 -8.70 -0.56 6.79
CA ASN A 356 -10.16 -0.47 6.79
C ASN A 356 -10.69 0.33 5.59
N ILE A 357 -10.01 1.40 5.16
CA ILE A 357 -10.36 2.12 3.92
C ILE A 357 -10.26 1.18 2.72
N TRP A 358 -9.18 0.38 2.64
CA TRP A 358 -9.02 -0.61 1.57
C TRP A 358 -10.17 -1.62 1.57
N LEU A 359 -10.50 -2.20 2.73
CA LEU A 359 -11.64 -3.12 2.85
C LEU A 359 -12.98 -2.46 2.48
N CYS A 360 -13.19 -1.19 2.86
CA CYS A 360 -14.36 -0.42 2.43
C CYS A 360 -14.43 -0.32 0.90
N LEU A 361 -13.33 0.06 0.24
CA LEU A 361 -13.27 0.18 -1.22
C LEU A 361 -13.55 -1.16 -1.92
N CYS A 362 -12.94 -2.24 -1.46
CA CYS A 362 -13.20 -3.57 -1.98
C CYS A 362 -14.64 -4.04 -1.70
N GLY A 363 -15.20 -3.69 -0.53
CA GLY A 363 -16.60 -3.93 -0.19
C GLY A 363 -17.57 -3.20 -1.11
N PHE A 364 -17.32 -1.92 -1.41
CA PHE A 364 -18.09 -1.15 -2.39
C PHE A 364 -18.01 -1.76 -3.79
N ALA A 365 -16.80 -2.12 -4.24
CA ALA A 365 -16.62 -2.77 -5.53
C ALA A 365 -17.41 -4.09 -5.62
N GLN A 366 -17.30 -4.94 -4.60
CA GLN A 366 -18.02 -6.21 -4.51
C GLN A 366 -19.55 -6.00 -4.50
N PHE A 367 -20.03 -4.99 -3.76
CA PHE A 367 -21.44 -4.62 -3.72
C PHE A 367 -21.95 -4.20 -5.11
N PHE A 368 -21.30 -3.23 -5.76
CA PHE A 368 -21.76 -2.73 -7.06
C PHE A 368 -21.69 -3.78 -8.16
N VAL A 369 -20.62 -4.58 -8.21
CA VAL A 369 -20.46 -5.65 -9.20
C VAL A 369 -21.54 -6.73 -9.02
N SER A 370 -21.78 -7.15 -7.78
CA SER A 370 -22.81 -8.15 -7.47
C SER A 370 -24.22 -7.62 -7.71
N LEU A 371 -24.48 -6.35 -7.40
CA LEU A 371 -25.78 -5.70 -7.62
C LEU A 371 -26.08 -5.61 -9.12
N LYS A 372 -25.12 -5.13 -9.92
CA LYS A 372 -25.23 -5.09 -11.38
C LYS A 372 -25.47 -6.50 -11.94
N SER A 373 -24.69 -7.48 -11.49
CA SER A 373 -24.83 -8.86 -11.94
C SER A 373 -26.16 -9.51 -11.53
N THR A 374 -26.82 -9.03 -10.46
CA THR A 374 -28.15 -9.52 -10.04
C THR A 374 -29.26 -9.06 -11.01
N PHE A 375 -29.15 -7.84 -11.54
CA PHE A 375 -30.17 -7.25 -12.41
C PHE A 375 -29.92 -7.45 -13.90
N SER A 376 -28.69 -7.76 -14.32
CA SER A 376 -28.35 -7.98 -15.73
C SER A 376 -28.52 -9.42 -16.21
N THR A 377 -28.75 -10.40 -15.32
CA THR A 377 -28.97 -11.79 -15.72
C THR A 377 -30.43 -12.02 -16.11
N GLU A 378 -30.69 -12.31 -17.39
CA GLU A 378 -32.01 -12.69 -17.87
C GLU A 378 -32.48 -14.00 -17.23
N VAL A 379 -33.74 -14.03 -16.79
CA VAL A 379 -34.40 -15.24 -16.31
C VAL A 379 -35.00 -15.93 -17.53
N LEU A 380 -34.28 -16.89 -18.10
CA LEU A 380 -34.91 -17.91 -18.92
C LEU A 380 -35.64 -18.85 -17.96
N LEU A 381 -36.96 -18.62 -17.87
CA LEU A 381 -37.91 -19.38 -17.04
C LEU A 381 -38.37 -20.63 -17.80
#